data_AF-A0ABC9XZT3-F1
#
_entry.id   AF-A0ABC9XZT3-F1
#
_cell.length_a   1.000
_cell.length_b   1.000
_cell.length_c   1.000
_cell.angle_alpha   90.00
_cell.angle_beta   90.00
_cell.angle_gamma   90.00
#
_symmetry.space_group_name_H-M   'P 1'
#
loop_
_entity.id
_entity.type
_entity.pdbx_description
1 polymer ?
#
loop_
_entity_poly.entity_id
_entity_poly.type
_entity_poly.pdbx_seq_one_letter_code
_entity_poly.pdbx_strand_id
1 'polypeptide(L)'
;MPEYLGKRFGGGRIRLYLALLSLGLYISTKISVDMYSGAIFIQEALGWDLYAAVGALLAVTALYTVTGGLAALMYADLVQTLVIIGGASVLAGYALGAVGGYEGLVERYPLALPPNLTGPCGRPRPDAFHLLRHPSTGDLPWPGLLLGLGIISSWYWCTDQVIVQRCLAGRSLTHVRAGCVLCGYLKVLPMFIMVLPGMAARVLFPGQPQPPPHPLTCPTWPPNVATQYGRSTWPPKVAT
;
A
#
# COMPACT_ATOMS: atom_id res chain seq x y z
N MET A 1 8.43 -0.67 22.00
CA MET A 1 8.72 0.77 21.90
C MET A 1 8.35 1.54 23.17
N PRO A 2 7.09 1.57 23.67
CA PRO A 2 6.74 2.38 24.85
C PRO A 2 7.49 1.96 26.13
N GLU A 3 7.70 0.65 26.32
CA GLU A 3 8.47 0.14 27.45
C GLU A 3 9.96 0.52 27.37
N TYR A 4 10.55 0.46 26.18
CA TYR A 4 11.94 0.88 25.97
C TYR A 4 12.12 2.36 26.31
N LEU A 5 11.20 3.23 25.85
CA LEU A 5 11.25 4.66 26.16
C LEU A 5 11.07 4.93 27.65
N GLY A 6 10.16 4.20 28.31
CA GLY A 6 9.99 4.27 29.76
C GLY A 6 11.24 3.86 30.55
N LYS A 7 11.96 2.83 30.09
CA LYS A 7 13.24 2.40 30.69
C LYS A 7 14.38 3.39 30.43
N ARG A 8 14.41 4.02 29.24
CA ARG A 8 15.50 4.93 28.82
C ARG A 8 15.38 6.33 29.42
N PHE A 9 14.18 6.91 29.42
CA PHE A 9 13.93 8.30 29.83
C PHE A 9 13.33 8.41 31.23
N GLY A 10 12.91 7.29 31.83
CA GLY A 10 12.30 7.24 33.14
C GLY A 10 10.82 7.67 33.14
N GLY A 11 10.06 7.15 34.11
CA GLY A 11 8.69 7.59 34.38
C GLY A 11 7.58 6.73 33.74
N GLY A 12 6.75 6.11 34.59
CA GLY A 12 5.59 5.32 34.16
C GLY A 12 4.51 6.14 33.43
N ARG A 13 4.42 7.44 33.71
CA ARG A 13 3.47 8.37 33.06
C ARG A 13 3.76 8.53 31.57
N ILE A 14 5.03 8.70 31.20
CA ILE A 14 5.45 8.85 29.78
C ILE A 14 5.18 7.56 29.00
N ARG A 15 5.48 6.40 29.60
CA ARG A 15 5.18 5.09 29.00
C ARG A 15 3.70 4.94 28.68
N LEU A 16 2.82 5.27 29.64
CA LEU A 16 1.38 5.14 29.47
C LEU A 16 0.86 6.11 28.38
N TYR A 17 1.31 7.36 28.43
CA TYR A 17 0.92 8.38 27.44
C TYR A 17 1.30 7.96 26.02
N LEU A 18 2.56 7.54 25.82
CA LEU A 18 3.05 7.12 24.50
C LEU A 18 2.37 5.82 24.03
N ALA A 19 2.06 4.90 24.93
CA ALA A 19 1.33 3.67 24.58
C ALA A 19 -0.09 3.97 24.10
N LEU A 20 -0.84 4.82 24.81
CA LEU A 20 -2.20 5.21 24.42
C LEU A 20 -2.21 6.01 23.11
N LEU A 21 -1.30 6.98 22.98
CA LEU A 21 -1.18 7.78 21.77
C LEU A 21 -0.83 6.91 20.55
N SER A 22 0.18 6.03 20.67
CA SER A 22 0.57 5.15 19.57
C SER A 22 -0.52 4.15 19.21
N LEU A 23 -1.24 3.58 20.19
CA LEU A 23 -2.36 2.69 19.94
C LEU A 23 -3.50 3.39 19.19
N GLY A 24 -3.90 4.58 19.66
CA GLY A 24 -4.95 5.37 19.02
C GLY A 24 -4.59 5.75 17.59
N LEU A 25 -3.36 6.20 17.35
CA LEU A 25 -2.88 6.50 16.00
C LEU A 25 -2.85 5.26 15.12
N TYR A 26 -2.44 4.10 15.64
CA TYR A 26 -2.35 2.86 14.88
C TYR A 26 -3.73 2.37 14.42
N ILE A 27 -4.72 2.40 15.31
CA ILE A 27 -6.10 2.03 15.00
C ILE A 27 -6.67 2.99 13.96
N SER A 28 -6.59 4.30 14.21
CA SER A 28 -7.20 5.31 13.34
C SER A 28 -6.59 5.36 11.94
N THR A 29 -5.28 5.11 11.80
CA THR A 29 -4.58 5.24 10.52
C THR A 29 -4.40 3.90 9.82
N LYS A 30 -3.62 2.97 10.40
CA LYS A 30 -3.24 1.73 9.70
C LYS A 30 -4.40 0.76 9.58
N ILE A 31 -5.03 0.43 10.71
CA ILE A 31 -6.12 -0.57 10.71
C ILE A 31 -7.28 -0.08 9.85
N SER A 32 -7.68 1.19 9.97
CA SER A 32 -8.75 1.75 9.13
C SER A 32 -8.47 1.64 7.63
N VAL A 33 -7.25 1.98 7.19
CA VAL A 33 -6.86 1.92 5.77
C VAL A 33 -6.84 0.47 5.27
N ASP A 34 -6.28 -0.46 6.06
CA ASP A 34 -6.21 -1.87 5.69
C ASP A 34 -7.61 -2.51 5.59
N MET A 35 -8.49 -2.22 6.56
CA MET A 35 -9.89 -2.69 6.55
C MET A 35 -10.68 -2.12 5.37
N TYR A 36 -10.52 -0.83 5.07
CA TYR A 36 -11.19 -0.19 3.95
C TYR A 36 -10.73 -0.78 2.61
N SER A 37 -9.43 -0.94 2.42
CA SER A 37 -8.88 -1.56 1.21
C SER A 37 -9.35 -3.01 1.03
N GLY A 38 -9.39 -3.79 2.12
CA GLY A 38 -9.88 -5.17 2.08
C GLY A 38 -11.38 -5.26 1.78
N ALA A 39 -12.17 -4.34 2.32
CA ALA A 39 -13.62 -4.30 2.08
C ALA A 39 -13.96 -3.92 0.63
N ILE A 40 -13.25 -2.96 0.04
CA ILE A 40 -13.38 -2.64 -1.39
C ILE A 40 -13.08 -3.88 -2.25
N PHE A 41 -12.02 -4.62 -1.93
CA PHE A 41 -11.69 -5.83 -2.68
C PHE A 41 -12.83 -6.86 -2.64
N ILE A 42 -13.42 -7.10 -1.47
CA ILE A 42 -14.56 -8.02 -1.32
C ILE A 42 -15.79 -7.50 -2.08
N GLN A 43 -16.04 -6.20 -2.04
CA GLN A 43 -17.13 -5.57 -2.77
C GLN A 43 -16.98 -5.77 -4.28
N GLU A 44 -15.78 -5.55 -4.83
CA GLU A 44 -15.51 -5.76 -6.27
C GLU A 44 -15.55 -7.24 -6.68
N ALA A 45 -15.10 -8.14 -5.80
CA ALA A 45 -15.04 -9.57 -6.10
C ALA A 45 -16.39 -10.31 -5.94
N LEU A 46 -17.17 -9.96 -4.92
CA LEU A 46 -18.38 -10.67 -4.50
C LEU A 46 -19.66 -9.83 -4.59
N GLY A 47 -19.56 -8.52 -4.84
CA GLY A 47 -20.71 -7.62 -4.92
C GLY A 47 -21.40 -7.37 -3.57
N TRP A 48 -20.71 -7.59 -2.45
CA TRP A 48 -21.27 -7.41 -1.10
C TRP A 48 -21.37 -5.94 -0.72
N ASP A 49 -22.27 -5.64 0.23
CA ASP A 49 -22.30 -4.34 0.89
C ASP A 49 -21.00 -4.09 1.66
N LEU A 50 -20.52 -2.85 1.64
CA LEU A 50 -19.24 -2.46 2.24
C LEU A 50 -19.22 -2.75 3.75
N TYR A 51 -20.31 -2.48 4.47
CA TYR A 51 -20.37 -2.72 5.91
C TYR A 51 -20.40 -4.21 6.23
N ALA A 52 -21.10 -5.00 5.41
CA ALA A 52 -21.10 -6.46 5.53
C ALA A 52 -19.70 -7.05 5.29
N ALA A 53 -18.98 -6.53 4.28
CA ALA A 53 -17.60 -6.94 3.97
C ALA A 53 -16.63 -6.62 5.12
N VAL A 54 -16.70 -5.40 5.68
CA VAL A 54 -15.89 -5.00 6.86
C VAL A 54 -16.20 -5.90 8.06
N GLY A 55 -17.48 -6.13 8.35
CA GLY A 55 -17.91 -6.97 9.47
C GLY A 55 -17.41 -8.41 9.34
N ALA A 56 -17.50 -8.99 8.15
CA ALA A 56 -16.99 -10.34 7.87
C ALA A 56 -15.46 -10.42 8.02
N LEU A 57 -14.73 -9.45 7.47
CA LEU A 57 -13.27 -9.41 7.55
C LEU A 57 -12.79 -9.26 9.00
N LEU A 58 -13.43 -8.39 9.78
CA LEU A 58 -13.16 -8.24 11.22
C LEU A 58 -13.47 -9.51 11.99
N ALA A 59 -14.61 -10.17 11.74
CA ALA A 59 -15.00 -11.38 12.43
C ALA A 59 -13.99 -12.52 12.21
N VAL A 60 -13.61 -12.76 10.95
CA VAL A 60 -12.61 -13.79 10.61
C VAL A 60 -11.26 -13.44 11.22
N THR A 61 -10.81 -12.19 11.06
CA THR A 61 -9.52 -11.71 11.60
C THR A 61 -9.46 -11.84 13.12
N ALA A 62 -10.52 -11.43 13.82
CA ALA A 62 -10.61 -11.54 15.26
C ALA A 62 -10.62 -13.00 15.71
N LEU A 63 -11.37 -13.88 15.03
CA LEU A 63 -11.47 -15.29 15.37
C LEU A 63 -10.09 -15.96 15.39
N TYR A 64 -9.35 -15.93 14.28
CA TYR A 64 -8.05 -16.62 14.23
C TYR A 64 -6.98 -15.93 15.10
N THR A 65 -7.08 -14.61 15.28
CA THR A 65 -6.13 -13.86 16.12
C THR A 65 -6.32 -14.19 17.61
N VAL A 66 -7.57 -14.25 18.08
CA VAL A 66 -7.90 -14.57 19.47
C VAL A 66 -7.59 -16.04 19.79
N THR A 67 -7.92 -16.97 18.89
CA THR A 67 -7.69 -18.40 19.14
C THR A 67 -6.21 -18.79 19.03
N GLY A 68 -5.46 -18.17 18.12
CA GLY A 68 -4.10 -18.60 17.78
C GLY A 68 -2.97 -17.78 18.41
N GLY A 69 -3.25 -16.56 18.88
CA GLY A 69 -2.25 -15.66 19.43
C GLY A 69 -1.17 -15.22 18.42
N LEU A 70 -0.06 -14.68 18.92
CA LEU A 70 0.99 -14.07 18.09
C LEU A 70 1.66 -15.08 17.14
N ALA A 71 1.83 -16.34 17.58
CA ALA A 71 2.49 -17.36 16.77
C ALA A 71 1.64 -17.76 15.56
N ALA A 72 0.33 -18.01 15.76
CA ALA A 72 -0.56 -18.33 14.65
C ALA A 72 -0.65 -17.19 13.63
N LEU A 73 -0.69 -15.93 14.12
CA LEU A 73 -0.65 -14.75 13.25
C LEU A 73 0.60 -14.74 12.37
N MET A 74 1.78 -15.04 12.93
CA MET A 74 3.03 -15.09 12.16
C MET A 74 3.04 -16.20 11.10
N TYR A 75 2.45 -17.37 11.39
CA TYR A 75 2.31 -18.44 10.39
C TYR A 75 1.33 -18.05 9.28
N ALA A 76 0.20 -17.42 9.62
CA ALA A 76 -0.75 -16.90 8.64
C ALA A 76 -0.10 -15.83 7.75
N ASP A 77 0.66 -14.89 8.32
CA ASP A 77 1.40 -13.87 7.58
C ASP A 77 2.41 -14.49 6.58
N LEU A 78 3.09 -15.58 6.97
CA LEU A 78 4.01 -16.29 6.09
C LEU A 78 3.29 -16.88 4.87
N VAL A 79 2.19 -17.61 5.11
CA VAL A 79 1.39 -18.21 4.04
C VAL A 79 0.81 -17.11 3.13
N GLN A 80 0.25 -16.05 3.72
CA GLN A 80 -0.30 -14.92 3.00
C GLN A 80 0.75 -14.23 2.12
N THR A 81 1.98 -14.07 2.63
CA THR A 81 3.09 -13.48 1.85
C THR A 81 3.41 -14.34 0.62
N LEU A 82 3.47 -15.66 0.76
CA LEU A 82 3.72 -16.57 -0.36
C LEU A 82 2.58 -16.51 -1.40
N VAL A 83 1.32 -16.48 -0.94
CA VAL A 83 0.15 -16.35 -1.82
C VAL A 83 0.17 -15.02 -2.57
N ILE A 84 0.45 -13.90 -1.89
CA ILE A 84 0.53 -12.57 -2.52
C ILE A 84 1.66 -12.50 -3.54
N ILE A 85 2.86 -12.99 -3.21
CA ILE A 85 4.00 -12.98 -4.14
C ILE A 85 3.67 -13.84 -5.36
N GLY A 86 3.13 -15.04 -5.17
CA GLY A 86 2.73 -15.93 -6.27
C GLY A 86 1.66 -15.30 -7.16
N GLY A 87 0.57 -14.82 -6.56
CA GLY A 87 -0.54 -14.19 -7.29
C GLY A 87 -0.11 -12.92 -8.04
N ALA A 88 0.68 -12.05 -7.39
CA ALA A 88 1.20 -10.84 -8.02
C ALA A 88 2.19 -11.17 -9.16
N SER A 89 2.99 -12.22 -9.03
CA SER A 89 3.90 -12.65 -10.11
C SER A 89 3.15 -13.17 -11.33
N VAL A 90 2.09 -13.97 -11.12
CA VAL A 90 1.22 -14.44 -12.20
C VAL A 90 0.52 -13.26 -12.88
N LEU A 91 -0.06 -12.34 -12.09
CA LEU A 91 -0.69 -11.13 -12.62
C LEU A 91 0.29 -10.26 -13.41
N ALA A 92 1.51 -10.07 -12.92
CA ALA A 92 2.55 -9.32 -13.61
C ALA A 92 2.89 -9.95 -14.97
N GLY A 93 3.00 -11.28 -15.03
CA GLY A 93 3.20 -12.01 -16.28
C GLY A 93 2.09 -11.79 -17.30
N TYR A 94 0.82 -11.93 -16.88
CA TYR A 94 -0.34 -11.68 -17.75
C TYR A 94 -0.43 -10.22 -18.21
N ALA A 95 -0.25 -9.26 -17.30
CA ALA A 95 -0.33 -7.84 -17.60
C ALA A 95 0.75 -7.40 -18.59
N LEU A 96 1.99 -7.84 -18.39
CA LEU A 96 3.09 -7.56 -19.32
C LEU A 96 2.85 -8.26 -20.67
N GLY A 97 2.39 -9.51 -20.68
CA GLY A 97 2.04 -10.22 -21.92
C GLY A 97 0.98 -9.48 -22.74
N ALA A 98 -0.08 -8.99 -22.09
CA ALA A 98 -1.17 -8.26 -22.74
C ALA A 98 -0.72 -6.91 -23.33
N VAL A 99 0.28 -6.26 -22.74
CA VAL A 99 0.83 -4.98 -23.22
C VAL A 99 1.98 -5.20 -24.22
N GLY A 100 2.34 -6.44 -24.58
CA GLY A 100 3.41 -6.74 -25.52
C GLY A 100 4.82 -6.70 -24.91
N GLY A 101 4.92 -7.02 -23.63
CA GLY A 101 6.17 -7.04 -22.86
C GLY A 101 6.57 -5.67 -22.31
N TYR A 102 7.82 -5.59 -21.84
CA TYR A 102 8.38 -4.35 -21.30
C TYR A 102 8.50 -3.25 -22.36
N GLU A 103 8.93 -3.60 -23.58
CA GLU A 103 9.05 -2.64 -24.69
C GLU A 103 7.69 -2.04 -25.05
N GLY A 104 6.66 -2.89 -25.20
CA GLY A 104 5.31 -2.43 -25.45
C GLY A 104 4.75 -1.56 -24.32
N LEU A 105 5.16 -1.81 -23.07
CA LEU A 105 4.79 -0.95 -21.93
C LEU A 105 5.44 0.43 -22.05
N VAL A 106 6.73 0.51 -22.38
CA VAL A 106 7.45 1.78 -22.53
C VAL A 106 6.87 2.62 -23.69
N GLU A 107 6.51 1.97 -24.80
CA GLU A 107 5.95 2.65 -25.97
C GLU A 107 4.50 3.12 -25.73
N ARG A 108 3.66 2.28 -25.12
CA ARG A 108 2.21 2.55 -24.99
C ARG A 108 1.84 3.33 -23.75
N TYR A 109 2.64 3.29 -22.68
CA TYR A 109 2.35 4.00 -21.44
C TYR A 109 2.20 5.52 -21.62
N PRO A 110 3.07 6.23 -22.38
CA PRO A 110 2.89 7.66 -22.66
C PRO A 110 1.58 7.99 -23.40
N LEU A 111 1.06 7.03 -24.17
CA LEU A 111 -0.17 7.18 -24.97
C LEU A 111 -1.45 6.86 -24.17
N ALA A 112 -1.33 6.36 -22.94
CA ALA A 112 -2.45 5.96 -22.09
C ALA A 112 -3.20 7.18 -21.49
N LEU A 113 -3.96 7.86 -22.35
CA LEU A 113 -4.77 9.03 -22.03
C LEU A 113 -6.19 8.62 -21.66
N PRO A 114 -6.78 9.16 -20.57
CA PRO A 114 -8.18 8.93 -20.26
C PRO A 114 -9.09 9.64 -21.29
N PRO A 115 -10.25 9.05 -21.62
CA PRO A 115 -11.12 9.51 -22.71
C PRO A 115 -11.74 10.90 -22.50
N ASN A 116 -11.87 11.35 -21.24
CA ASN A 116 -12.48 12.65 -20.87
C ASN A 116 -11.47 13.59 -20.19
N LEU A 117 -10.27 13.72 -20.75
CA LEU A 117 -9.21 14.52 -20.15
C LEU A 117 -9.45 16.03 -20.34
N THR A 118 -9.98 16.70 -19.31
CA THR A 118 -10.11 18.16 -19.24
C THR A 118 -8.96 18.77 -18.42
N GLY A 119 -7.76 18.82 -19.02
CA GLY A 119 -6.59 19.51 -18.43
C GLY A 119 -5.31 18.67 -18.40
N PRO A 120 -4.24 19.17 -17.75
CA PRO A 120 -2.96 18.46 -17.65
C PRO A 120 -3.00 17.25 -16.70
N CYS A 121 -4.03 17.17 -15.85
CA CYS A 121 -4.14 16.18 -14.79
C CYS A 121 -4.71 14.84 -15.27
N GLY A 122 -3.99 13.75 -14.97
CA GLY A 122 -4.32 12.41 -15.45
C GLY A 122 -3.55 11.98 -16.71
N ARG A 123 -2.62 12.81 -17.21
CA ARG A 123 -1.68 12.40 -18.26
C ARG A 123 -0.53 11.56 -17.68
N PRO A 124 -0.11 10.47 -18.35
CA PRO A 124 1.15 9.81 -18.06
C PRO A 124 2.30 10.82 -18.14
N ARG A 125 3.20 10.81 -17.14
CA ARG A 125 4.35 11.71 -17.14
C ARG A 125 5.45 11.23 -18.10
N PRO A 126 6.19 12.15 -18.75
CA PRO A 126 7.29 11.80 -19.64
C PRO A 126 8.47 11.15 -18.89
N ASP A 127 8.64 11.45 -17.60
CA ASP A 127 9.68 10.89 -16.73
C ASP A 127 9.18 9.70 -15.88
N ALA A 128 8.06 9.05 -16.26
CA ALA A 128 7.46 7.97 -15.48
C ALA A 128 8.37 6.75 -15.27
N PHE A 129 9.32 6.51 -16.18
CA PHE A 129 10.32 5.44 -16.09
C PHE A 129 11.63 5.88 -15.43
N HIS A 130 11.74 7.14 -14.99
CA HIS A 130 12.91 7.62 -14.24
C HIS A 130 12.68 7.43 -12.74
N LEU A 131 13.50 6.57 -12.12
CA LEU A 131 13.43 6.29 -10.69
C LEU A 131 13.79 7.53 -9.84
N LEU A 132 14.82 8.27 -10.25
CA LEU A 132 15.23 9.51 -9.61
C LEU A 132 14.81 10.68 -10.51
N ARG A 133 13.87 11.50 -10.02
CA ARG A 133 13.34 12.65 -10.76
C ARG A 133 14.22 13.87 -10.61
N HIS A 134 13.92 14.92 -11.37
CA HIS A 134 14.68 16.16 -11.34
C HIS A 134 14.79 16.74 -9.91
N PRO A 135 16.00 17.16 -9.46
CA PRO A 135 16.27 17.54 -8.07
C PRO A 135 15.48 18.74 -7.54
N SER A 136 15.00 19.63 -8.40
CA SER A 136 14.37 20.90 -7.98
C SER A 136 12.99 21.17 -8.57
N THR A 137 12.66 20.55 -9.71
CA THR A 137 11.41 20.82 -10.46
C THR A 137 10.50 19.60 -10.57
N GLY A 138 10.97 18.42 -10.15
CA GLY A 138 10.13 17.23 -10.10
C GLY A 138 9.22 17.26 -8.87
N ASP A 139 7.99 16.76 -8.99
CA ASP A 139 7.03 16.68 -7.88
C ASP A 139 7.53 15.80 -6.70
N LEU A 140 8.49 14.93 -6.98
CA LEU A 140 9.20 14.10 -6.02
C LEU A 140 10.70 14.29 -6.23
N PRO A 141 11.27 15.41 -5.77
CA PRO A 141 12.67 15.73 -6.01
C PRO A 141 13.56 14.71 -5.32
N TRP A 142 14.52 14.12 -6.06
CA TRP A 142 15.30 13.01 -5.53
C TRP A 142 16.06 13.31 -4.23
N PRO A 143 16.60 14.53 -3.96
CA PRO A 143 17.30 14.79 -2.70
C PRO A 143 16.35 14.73 -1.50
N GLY A 144 15.17 15.35 -1.62
CA GLY A 144 14.13 15.30 -0.60
C GLY A 144 13.56 13.89 -0.43
N LEU A 145 13.43 13.15 -1.53
CA LEU A 145 13.00 11.76 -1.52
C LEU A 145 14.00 10.88 -0.75
N LEU A 146 15.30 10.92 -1.06
CA LEU A 146 16.29 10.07 -0.39
C LEU A 146 16.45 10.40 1.10
N LEU A 147 16.53 11.69 1.44
CA LEU A 147 16.66 12.13 2.83
C LEU A 147 15.39 11.88 3.64
N GLY A 148 14.23 12.27 3.09
CA GLY A 148 12.94 12.09 3.73
C GLY A 148 12.56 10.62 3.88
N LEU A 149 12.73 9.82 2.81
CA LEU A 149 12.48 8.38 2.87
C LEU A 149 13.46 7.66 3.81
N GLY A 150 14.70 8.11 3.91
CA GLY A 150 15.66 7.54 4.86
C GLY A 150 15.21 7.70 6.31
N ILE A 151 14.76 8.90 6.69
CA ILE A 151 14.26 9.20 8.04
C ILE A 151 12.98 8.42 8.33
N ILE A 152 11.98 8.48 7.44
CA ILE A 152 10.70 7.80 7.67
C ILE A 152 10.86 6.27 7.64
N SER A 153 11.75 5.73 6.81
CA SER A 153 12.06 4.30 6.79
C SER A 153 12.71 3.89 8.10
N SER A 154 13.69 4.66 8.59
CA SER A 154 14.32 4.37 9.88
C SER A 154 13.30 4.35 11.01
N TRP A 155 12.37 5.32 11.04
CA TRP A 155 11.26 5.32 11.98
C TRP A 155 10.38 4.07 11.82
N TYR A 156 9.91 3.78 10.60
CA TYR A 156 9.01 2.66 10.34
C TYR A 156 9.64 1.31 10.72
N TRP A 157 10.89 1.03 10.32
CA TRP A 157 11.51 -0.27 10.55
C TRP A 157 12.05 -0.46 11.97
N CYS A 158 12.49 0.61 12.63
CA CYS A 158 13.16 0.51 13.93
C CYS A 158 12.27 0.88 15.12
N THR A 159 11.14 1.57 14.90
CA THR A 159 10.28 2.07 15.99
C THR A 159 8.85 1.56 15.94
N ASP A 160 8.38 1.04 14.79
CA ASP A 160 7.05 0.45 14.70
C ASP A 160 6.97 -0.81 15.57
N GLN A 161 5.99 -0.79 16.47
CA GLN A 161 5.83 -1.82 17.49
C GLN A 161 5.62 -3.21 16.89
N VAL A 162 4.84 -3.33 15.82
CA VAL A 162 4.51 -4.64 15.22
C VAL A 162 5.75 -5.26 14.59
N ILE A 163 6.55 -4.44 13.90
CA ILE A 163 7.79 -4.90 13.25
C ILE A 163 8.83 -5.28 14.30
N VAL A 164 9.07 -4.41 15.28
CA VAL A 164 10.03 -4.67 16.36
C VAL A 164 9.65 -5.92 17.15
N GLN A 165 8.35 -6.13 17.43
CA GLN A 165 7.88 -7.33 18.14
C GLN A 165 8.16 -8.61 17.35
N ARG A 166 7.96 -8.62 16.03
CA ARG A 166 8.29 -9.79 15.19
C ARG A 166 9.80 -10.10 15.22
N CYS A 167 10.65 -9.08 15.22
CA CYS A 167 12.10 -9.26 15.39
C CYS A 167 12.46 -9.80 16.78
N LEU A 168 11.80 -9.33 17.84
CA LEU A 168 12.02 -9.81 19.22
C LEU A 168 11.51 -11.23 19.45
N ALA A 169 10.54 -11.69 18.67
CA ALA A 169 10.05 -13.08 18.71
C ALA A 169 11.00 -14.08 18.00
N GLY A 170 12.08 -13.60 17.39
CA GLY A 170 13.07 -14.44 16.73
C GLY A 170 13.86 -15.32 17.70
N ARG A 171 14.16 -16.56 17.29
CA ARG A 171 14.87 -17.56 18.13
C ARG A 171 16.28 -17.14 18.53
N SER A 172 17.00 -16.44 17.65
CA SER A 172 18.33 -15.91 17.95
C SER A 172 18.63 -14.67 17.13
N LEU A 173 19.59 -13.87 17.59
CA LEU A 173 20.00 -12.65 16.90
C LEU A 173 20.49 -12.92 15.47
N THR A 174 21.16 -14.06 15.24
CA THR A 174 21.62 -14.48 13.91
C THR A 174 20.45 -14.72 12.96
N HIS A 175 19.37 -15.38 13.43
CA HIS A 175 18.16 -15.60 12.62
C HIS A 175 17.47 -14.28 12.30
N VAL A 176 17.38 -13.36 13.27
CA VAL A 176 16.78 -12.04 13.06
C VAL A 176 17.58 -11.24 12.04
N ARG A 177 18.92 -11.22 12.14
CA ARG A 177 19.80 -10.55 11.17
C ARG A 177 19.64 -11.12 9.76
N ALA A 178 19.65 -12.45 9.63
CA ALA A 178 19.42 -13.12 8.35
C ALA A 178 18.04 -12.79 7.78
N GLY A 179 17.00 -12.78 8.62
CA GLY A 179 15.64 -12.38 8.25
C GLY A 179 15.55 -10.92 7.78
N CYS A 180 16.26 -10.00 8.42
CA CYS A 180 16.34 -8.60 7.98
C CYS A 180 17.00 -8.46 6.60
N VAL A 181 18.07 -9.21 6.34
CA VAL A 181 18.73 -9.23 5.03
C VAL A 181 17.80 -9.79 3.95
N LEU A 182 17.15 -10.92 4.23
CA LEU A 182 16.14 -11.50 3.33
C LEU A 182 14.99 -10.54 3.04
N CYS A 183 14.47 -9.85 4.06
CA CYS A 183 13.45 -8.82 3.91
C CYS A 183 13.92 -7.68 2.98
N GLY A 184 15.19 -7.27 3.09
CA GLY A 184 15.80 -6.30 2.18
C GLY A 184 15.74 -6.73 0.71
N TYR A 185 16.09 -7.98 0.42
CA TYR A 185 16.00 -8.53 -0.94
C TYR A 185 14.55 -8.64 -1.43
N LEU A 186 13.64 -9.14 -0.60
CA LEU A 186 12.23 -9.31 -0.97
C LEU A 186 11.53 -7.98 -1.29
N LYS A 187 11.96 -6.87 -0.68
CA LYS A 187 11.42 -5.53 -0.97
C LYS A 187 11.73 -4.97 -2.35
N VAL A 188 12.66 -5.57 -3.08
CA VAL A 188 12.90 -5.20 -4.46
C VAL A 188 11.76 -5.73 -5.36
N LEU A 189 11.09 -6.82 -4.95
CA LEU A 189 10.06 -7.49 -5.76
C LEU A 189 8.82 -6.63 -6.07
N PRO A 190 8.21 -5.89 -5.13
CA PRO A 190 7.02 -5.07 -5.40
C PRO A 190 7.18 -4.10 -6.58
N MET A 191 8.41 -3.63 -6.86
CA MET A 191 8.65 -2.81 -8.04
C MET A 191 8.30 -3.54 -9.34
N PHE A 192 8.60 -4.83 -9.43
CA PHE A 192 8.33 -5.64 -10.63
C PHE A 192 6.92 -6.25 -10.63
N ILE A 193 6.46 -6.76 -9.48
CA ILE A 193 5.22 -7.52 -9.40
C ILE A 193 3.98 -6.69 -9.02
N MET A 194 4.17 -5.43 -8.62
CA MET A 194 3.05 -4.52 -8.30
C MET A 194 3.07 -3.25 -9.15
N VAL A 195 4.23 -2.56 -9.25
CA VAL A 195 4.29 -1.27 -9.98
C VAL A 195 4.14 -1.46 -11.49
N LEU A 196 4.90 -2.38 -12.10
CA LEU A 196 4.79 -2.64 -13.55
C LEU A 196 3.39 -3.10 -13.98
N PRO A 197 2.73 -4.08 -13.34
CA PRO A 197 1.35 -4.41 -13.69
C PRO A 197 0.38 -3.26 -13.45
N GLY A 198 0.62 -2.40 -12.45
CA GLY A 198 -0.16 -1.17 -12.26
C GLY A 198 -0.01 -0.18 -13.44
N MET A 199 1.20 -0.04 -13.99
CA MET A 199 1.44 0.75 -15.19
C MET A 199 0.77 0.11 -16.43
N ALA A 200 0.87 -1.21 -16.57
CA ALA A 200 0.22 -1.95 -17.65
C ALA A 200 -1.32 -1.86 -17.58
N ALA A 201 -1.91 -1.92 -16.39
CA ALA A 201 -3.35 -1.74 -16.19
C ALA A 201 -3.83 -0.38 -16.72
N ARG A 202 -3.04 0.68 -16.55
CA ARG A 202 -3.33 2.01 -17.11
C ARG A 202 -3.41 2.00 -18.64
N VAL A 203 -2.53 1.22 -19.30
CA VAL A 203 -2.50 1.07 -20.76
C VAL A 203 -3.71 0.28 -21.27
N LEU A 204 -4.06 -0.80 -20.56
CA LEU A 204 -5.15 -1.69 -20.96
C LEU A 204 -6.54 -1.11 -20.68
N PHE A 205 -6.67 -0.30 -19.62
CA PHE A 205 -7.94 0.24 -19.16
C PHE A 205 -7.92 1.78 -19.02
N PRO A 206 -7.69 2.53 -20.12
CA PRO A 206 -7.59 3.99 -20.07
C PRO A 206 -8.92 4.67 -19.68
N GLY A 207 -10.05 4.00 -19.91
CA GLY A 207 -11.40 4.50 -19.66
C GLY A 207 -11.94 4.30 -18.24
N GLN A 208 -11.25 3.54 -17.38
CA GLN A 208 -11.73 3.32 -16.01
C GLN A 208 -11.37 4.49 -15.08
N PRO A 209 -12.24 4.79 -14.09
CA PRO A 209 -11.97 5.81 -13.09
C PRO A 209 -10.65 5.52 -12.37
N GLN A 210 -9.66 6.40 -12.56
CA GLN A 210 -8.38 6.27 -11.88
C GLN A 210 -8.43 6.96 -10.53
N PRO A 211 -7.82 6.39 -9.47
CA PRO A 211 -7.77 7.06 -8.18
C PRO A 211 -7.27 8.50 -8.34
N PRO A 212 -7.88 9.47 -7.62
CA PRO A 212 -7.57 10.87 -7.79
C PRO A 212 -6.05 11.09 -7.62
N PRO A 213 -5.41 11.85 -8.52
CA PRO A 213 -3.98 12.10 -8.43
C PRO A 213 -3.65 12.83 -7.13
N HIS A 214 -2.48 12.55 -6.57
CA HIS A 214 -2.03 13.18 -5.33
C HIS A 214 -2.02 14.72 -5.49
N PRO A 215 -2.45 15.51 -4.49
CA PRO A 215 -2.54 16.97 -4.60
C PRO A 215 -1.21 17.64 -5.03
N LEU A 216 -0.07 17.10 -4.57
CA LEU A 216 1.27 17.56 -4.97
C LEU A 216 1.57 17.36 -6.46
N THR A 217 0.95 16.35 -7.09
CA THR A 217 1.16 16.04 -8.52
C THR A 217 0.10 16.67 -9.42
N CYS A 218 -1.02 17.14 -8.84
CA CYS A 218 -2.12 17.74 -9.57
C CYS A 218 -2.89 18.75 -8.69
N PRO A 219 -2.34 19.95 -8.51
CA PRO A 219 -2.96 20.99 -7.69
C PRO A 219 -4.25 21.57 -8.30
N THR A 220 -4.50 21.34 -9.60
CA THR A 220 -5.71 21.76 -10.32
C THR A 220 -6.84 20.73 -10.28
N TRP A 221 -6.65 19.58 -9.60
CA TRP A 221 -7.73 18.60 -9.44
C TRP A 221 -8.84 19.19 -8.57
N PRO A 222 -10.11 19.22 -9.02
CA PRO A 222 -11.16 19.86 -8.25
C PRO A 222 -11.37 19.10 -6.92
N PRO A 223 -11.47 19.80 -5.77
CA PRO A 223 -11.69 19.16 -4.46
C PRO A 223 -12.98 18.33 -4.39
N ASN A 224 -13.91 18.56 -5.33
CA ASN A 224 -15.27 18.01 -5.33
C ASN A 224 -15.38 16.67 -6.08
N VAL A 225 -14.29 16.16 -6.68
CA VAL A 225 -14.29 14.89 -7.42
C VAL A 225 -13.97 13.71 -6.50
N ALA A 226 -13.26 13.92 -5.38
CA ALA A 226 -13.14 12.89 -4.34
C ALA A 226 -14.53 12.48 -3.80
N THR A 227 -15.45 13.45 -3.69
CA THR A 227 -16.87 13.23 -3.39
C THR A 227 -17.63 12.56 -4.54
N GLN A 228 -17.11 12.60 -5.77
CA GLN A 228 -17.65 11.89 -6.94
C GLN A 228 -17.13 10.46 -7.06
N TYR A 229 -16.01 10.11 -6.40
CA TYR A 229 -15.59 8.71 -6.16
C TYR A 229 -16.35 8.09 -4.98
N GLY A 230 -16.70 8.89 -3.95
CA GLY A 230 -17.67 8.47 -2.92
C GLY A 230 -19.14 8.53 -3.39
N ARG A 231 -19.42 9.20 -4.52
CA ARG A 231 -20.73 9.27 -5.19
C ARG A 231 -20.71 8.67 -6.59
N SER A 232 -19.71 7.87 -6.96
CA SER A 232 -19.86 6.98 -8.10
C SER A 232 -20.72 5.84 -7.59
N THR A 233 -22.00 6.15 -7.43
CA THR A 233 -23.05 5.22 -7.73
C THR A 233 -22.58 4.45 -8.96
N TRP A 234 -22.21 3.20 -8.72
CA TRP A 234 -22.42 2.10 -9.64
C TRP A 234 -23.54 2.47 -10.62
N PRO A 235 -23.37 2.26 -11.94
CA PRO A 235 -24.47 2.48 -12.85
C PRO A 235 -25.69 1.77 -12.27
N PRO A 236 -26.86 2.44 -12.15
CA PRO A 236 -28.07 1.71 -11.83
C PRO A 236 -28.15 0.60 -12.85
N LYS A 237 -28.24 -0.63 -12.34
CA LYS A 237 -28.49 -1.83 -13.11
C LYS A 237 -29.43 -1.48 -14.26
N VAL A 238 -29.06 -1.91 -15.46
CA VAL A 238 -29.95 -1.96 -16.62
C VAL A 238 -31.27 -2.56 -16.13
N ALA A 239 -32.27 -1.70 -15.97
CA ALA A 239 -33.65 -2.04 -15.82
C ALA A 239 -34.33 -1.59 -17.12
N THR A 240 -34.18 -2.41 -18.15
CA THR A 240 -35.14 -2.71 -19.22
C THR A 240 -34.55 -3.74 -20.15
#